data_AF-A0ABD0TMJ0-F1
#
_entry.id   AF-A0ABD0TMJ0-F1
#
_cell.length_a   1.000
_cell.length_b   1.000
_cell.length_c   1.000
_cell.angle_alpha   90.00
_cell.angle_beta   90.00
_cell.angle_gamma   90.00
#
_symmetry.space_group_name_H-M   'P 1'
#
loop_
_entity.id
_entity.type
_entity.pdbx_description
1 polymer ?
#
loop_
_entity_poly.entity_id
_entity_poly.type
_entity_poly.pdbx_seq_one_letter_code
_entity_poly.pdbx_strand_id
1 'polypeptide(L)'
;MVLQTSVDAKAFRQLNRRISRSLRRDIRNFNTNCIEEAIERNKGSKVFARDVSVGQSQLTKLKTDDGRIASTKAEVLREIENFYGQLYTSVALPVSSSTVDPRAKLTRHYTEDIPDISLYEIRMALKQLKNNKAPGEDGITSELLQAGGTPVLKLLEWDGLGININGEYITHLRFADDIVVMAESLEDLGAMLEDLN
;
A
#
# COMPACT_ATOMS: atom_id res chain seq x y z
N MET A 1 49.47 -35.65 -8.10
CA MET A 1 48.03 -35.41 -7.86
C MET A 1 47.70 -36.03 -6.51
N VAL A 2 47.68 -35.25 -5.44
CA VAL A 2 47.46 -35.81 -4.08
C VAL A 2 45.97 -36.03 -3.91
N LEU A 3 45.59 -37.30 -3.72
CA LEU A 3 44.21 -37.71 -3.44
C LEU A 3 43.80 -37.12 -2.08
N GLN A 4 42.88 -36.16 -2.12
CA GLN A 4 42.35 -35.50 -0.93
C GLN A 4 41.59 -36.53 -0.09
N THR A 5 42.07 -36.79 1.12
CA THR A 5 41.51 -37.85 1.96
C THR A 5 40.13 -37.43 2.48
N SER A 6 39.27 -38.41 2.79
CA SER A 6 37.93 -38.20 3.39
C SER A 6 37.96 -37.30 4.66
N VAL A 7 39.08 -37.32 5.38
CA VAL A 7 39.34 -36.51 6.57
C VAL A 7 39.49 -35.02 6.21
N ASP A 8 40.19 -34.71 5.12
CA ASP A 8 40.39 -33.34 4.63
C ASP A 8 39.07 -32.69 4.20
N ALA A 9 38.18 -33.46 3.56
CA ALA A 9 36.85 -33.00 3.15
C ALA A 9 35.93 -32.71 4.36
N LYS A 10 36.11 -33.40 5.48
CA LYS A 10 35.37 -33.13 6.74
C LYS A 10 35.90 -31.88 7.43
N ALA A 11 37.22 -31.71 7.47
CA ALA A 11 37.87 -30.51 8.01
C ALA A 11 37.47 -29.25 7.22
N PHE A 12 37.49 -29.31 5.89
CA PHE A 12 37.09 -28.19 5.02
C PHE A 12 35.63 -27.77 5.23
N ARG A 13 34.71 -28.74 5.40
CA ARG A 13 33.30 -28.46 5.70
C ARG A 13 33.10 -27.82 7.08
N GLN A 14 33.85 -28.27 8.09
CA GLN A 14 33.82 -27.63 9.41
C GLN A 14 34.36 -26.21 9.37
N LEU A 15 35.45 -25.98 8.64
CA LEU A 15 36.05 -24.66 8.46
C LEU A 15 35.07 -23.72 7.73
N ASN A 16 34.49 -24.14 6.61
CA ASN A 16 33.48 -23.34 5.89
C ASN A 16 32.26 -23.02 6.76
N ARG A 17 31.75 -23.98 7.54
CA ARG A 17 30.66 -23.71 8.49
C ARG A 17 31.06 -22.66 9.53
N ARG A 18 32.29 -22.69 10.02
CA ARG A 18 32.80 -21.73 11.00
C ARG A 18 32.97 -20.34 10.37
N ILE A 19 33.49 -20.26 9.15
CA ILE A 19 33.60 -19.02 8.37
C ILE A 19 32.22 -18.43 8.12
N SER A 20 31.26 -19.20 7.60
CA SER A 20 29.91 -18.71 7.33
C SER A 20 29.14 -18.30 8.59
N ARG A 21 29.45 -18.90 9.75
CA ARG A 21 28.90 -18.44 11.04
C ARG A 21 29.55 -17.12 11.48
N SER A 22 30.86 -16.98 11.31
CA SER A 22 31.57 -15.72 11.61
C SER A 22 31.04 -14.60 10.73
N LEU A 23 30.98 -14.80 9.41
CA LEU A 23 30.49 -13.81 8.46
C LEU A 23 29.07 -13.35 8.80
N ARG A 24 28.17 -14.29 9.13
CA ARG A 24 26.80 -13.93 9.57
C ARG A 24 26.78 -13.13 10.86
N ARG A 25 27.65 -13.47 11.83
CA ARG A 25 27.80 -12.70 13.06
C ARG A 25 28.34 -11.30 12.77
N ASP A 26 29.35 -11.19 11.92
CA ASP A 26 29.99 -9.92 11.60
C ASP A 26 29.03 -8.99 10.84
N ILE A 27 28.27 -9.51 9.86
CA ILE A 27 27.20 -8.76 9.18
C ILE A 27 26.15 -8.28 10.18
N ARG A 28 25.74 -9.15 11.11
CA ARG A 28 24.74 -8.78 12.11
C ARG A 28 25.27 -7.68 13.03
N ASN A 29 26.49 -7.83 13.53
CA ASN A 29 27.14 -6.85 14.38
C ASN A 29 27.30 -5.51 13.66
N PHE A 30 27.74 -5.53 12.39
CA PHE A 30 27.84 -4.33 11.57
C PHE A 30 26.48 -3.62 11.43
N ASN A 31 25.43 -4.36 11.07
CA ASN A 31 24.09 -3.79 10.94
C ASN A 31 23.56 -3.23 12.27
N THR A 32 23.78 -3.94 13.39
CA THR A 32 23.40 -3.48 14.73
C THR A 32 24.11 -2.17 15.07
N ASN A 33 25.43 -2.10 14.90
CA ASN A 33 26.23 -0.91 15.19
C ASN A 33 25.80 0.28 14.32
N CYS A 34 25.52 0.06 13.02
CA CYS A 34 25.05 1.14 12.15
C CYS A 34 23.65 1.64 12.54
N ILE A 35 22.77 0.78 13.06
CA ILE A 35 21.46 1.18 13.59
C ILE A 35 21.64 1.99 14.88
N GLU A 36 22.49 1.54 15.80
CA GLU A 36 22.82 2.26 17.04
C GLU A 36 23.35 3.66 16.74
N GLU A 37 24.34 3.77 15.85
CA GLU A 37 24.88 5.06 15.41
C GLU A 37 23.83 5.97 14.75
N ALA A 38 22.86 5.42 14.02
CA ALA A 38 21.79 6.20 13.41
C ALA A 38 20.82 6.77 14.46
N ILE A 39 20.50 5.97 15.49
CA ILE A 39 19.70 6.39 16.64
C ILE A 39 20.44 7.50 17.41
N GLU A 40 21.72 7.31 17.71
CA GLU A 40 22.55 8.30 18.42
C GLU A 40 22.64 9.63 17.68
N ARG A 41 22.70 9.59 16.34
CA ARG A 41 22.71 10.80 15.50
C ARG A 41 21.32 11.46 15.36
N ASN A 42 20.29 10.93 16.03
CA ASN A 42 18.89 11.39 15.96
C ASN A 42 18.39 11.56 14.52
N LYS A 43 18.89 10.71 13.62
CA LYS A 43 18.49 10.68 12.22
C LYS A 43 17.44 9.58 12.10
N GLY A 44 16.21 9.97 11.76
CA GLY A 44 15.11 9.01 11.60
C GLY A 44 15.47 7.84 10.68
N SER A 45 14.82 6.69 10.91
CA SER A 45 15.07 5.42 10.20
C SER A 45 15.09 5.52 8.66
N LYS A 46 14.37 6.50 8.09
CA LYS A 46 14.37 6.82 6.65
C LYS A 46 15.73 7.35 6.15
N VAL A 47 16.46 8.10 6.96
CA VAL A 47 17.80 8.61 6.64
C VAL A 47 18.82 7.47 6.68
N PHE A 48 18.71 6.58 7.68
CA PHE A 48 19.51 5.36 7.73
C PHE A 48 19.30 4.46 6.51
N ALA A 49 18.06 4.17 6.14
CA ALA A 49 17.75 3.37 4.95
C ALA A 49 18.31 3.99 3.66
N ARG A 50 18.31 5.33 3.57
CA ARG A 50 18.91 6.07 2.45
C ARG A 50 20.43 5.96 2.45
N ASP A 51 21.07 6.14 3.59
CA ASP A 51 22.53 6.15 3.72
C ASP A 51 23.13 4.73 3.55
N VAL A 52 22.37 3.69 3.91
CA VAL A 52 22.69 2.26 3.67
C VAL A 52 22.38 1.84 2.23
N SER A 53 21.46 2.52 1.54
CA SER A 53 21.13 2.23 0.14
C SER A 53 22.25 2.68 -0.81
N VAL A 54 23.28 1.84 -0.93
CA VAL A 54 24.25 1.90 -2.03
C VAL A 54 23.47 1.67 -3.33
N GLY A 55 23.25 2.73 -4.12
CA GLY A 55 22.73 2.60 -5.49
C GLY A 55 21.35 3.21 -5.78
N GLN A 56 20.91 4.27 -5.09
CA GLN A 56 19.80 5.06 -5.64
C GLN A 56 20.21 5.62 -7.01
N SER A 57 19.48 5.21 -8.05
CA SER A 57 19.62 5.74 -9.41
C SER A 57 19.32 7.23 -9.35
N GLN A 58 20.36 8.05 -9.39
CA GLN A 58 20.20 9.50 -9.52
C GLN A 58 20.01 9.81 -11.00
N LEU A 59 19.00 10.62 -11.30
CA LEU A 59 18.83 11.21 -12.62
C LEU A 59 19.98 12.19 -12.86
N THR A 60 21.08 11.71 -13.41
CA THR A 60 22.28 12.52 -13.65
C THR A 60 22.22 13.30 -14.95
N LYS A 61 21.34 12.90 -15.89
CA LYS A 61 21.26 13.50 -17.21
C LYS A 61 19.82 13.62 -17.68
N LEU A 62 19.50 14.76 -18.29
CA LEU A 62 18.23 15.04 -18.94
C LEU A 62 18.49 15.60 -20.34
N LYS A 63 17.67 15.21 -21.31
CA LYS A 63 17.68 15.80 -22.65
C LYS A 63 16.63 16.91 -22.68
N THR A 64 17.06 18.12 -23.00
CA THR A 64 16.18 19.29 -23.16
C THR A 64 15.43 19.19 -24.49
N ASP A 65 14.41 20.02 -24.65
CA ASP A 65 13.64 20.19 -25.90
C ASP A 65 14.52 20.54 -27.12
N ASP A 66 15.51 21.41 -26.91
CA ASP A 66 16.56 21.80 -27.87
C ASP A 66 17.53 20.65 -28.22
N GLY A 67 17.37 19.48 -27.60
CA GLY A 67 18.22 18.31 -27.82
C GLY A 67 19.56 18.34 -27.09
N ARG A 68 19.83 19.35 -26.25
CA ARG A 68 21.03 19.42 -25.40
C ARG A 68 20.89 18.47 -24.21
N ILE A 69 22.01 18.05 -23.62
CA ILE A 69 22.03 17.18 -22.44
C ILE A 69 22.44 18.00 -21.23
N ALA A 70 21.49 18.27 -20.34
CA ALA A 70 21.76 18.72 -18.97
C ALA A 70 22.41 17.56 -18.21
N SER A 71 23.59 17.78 -17.64
CA SER A 71 24.37 16.70 -17.01
C SER A 71 24.85 17.03 -15.60
N THR A 72 24.72 18.29 -15.20
CA THR A 72 24.94 18.71 -13.82
C THR A 72 23.61 18.75 -13.05
N LYS A 73 23.68 18.54 -11.74
CA LYS A 73 22.50 18.59 -10.86
C LYS A 73 21.75 19.93 -10.97
N ALA A 74 22.47 21.04 -11.09
CA ALA A 74 21.87 22.37 -11.21
C ALA A 74 21.11 22.55 -12.53
N GLU A 75 21.68 22.07 -13.65
CA GLU A 75 21.01 22.11 -14.95
C GLU A 75 19.77 21.23 -15.00
N VAL A 76 19.86 20.00 -14.46
CA VAL A 76 18.74 19.05 -14.37
C VAL A 76 17.58 19.65 -13.57
N LEU A 77 17.87 20.27 -12.42
CA LEU A 77 16.83 20.89 -11.59
C LEU A 77 16.17 22.08 -12.30
N ARG A 78 16.98 22.94 -12.94
CA ARG A 78 16.47 24.10 -13.69
C ARG A 78 15.56 23.67 -14.85
N GLU A 79 15.91 22.60 -15.56
CA GLU A 79 15.10 22.09 -16.66
C GLU A 79 13.74 21.56 -16.16
N ILE A 80 13.74 20.80 -15.06
CA ILE A 80 12.52 20.29 -14.43
C ILE A 80 11.62 21.45 -13.96
N GLU A 81 12.21 22.46 -13.31
CA GLU A 81 11.50 23.64 -12.83
C GLU A 81 10.85 24.42 -13.98
N ASN A 82 11.59 24.65 -15.07
CA ASN A 82 11.07 25.34 -16.25
C ASN A 82 9.92 24.54 -16.90
N PHE A 83 10.09 23.23 -17.06
CA PHE A 83 9.08 22.37 -17.69
C PHE A 83 7.77 22.37 -16.91
N TYR A 84 7.82 22.06 -15.60
CA TYR A 84 6.62 22.02 -14.78
C TYR A 84 6.06 23.42 -14.50
N GLY A 85 6.93 24.43 -14.39
CA GLY A 85 6.52 25.82 -14.33
C GLY A 85 5.65 26.19 -15.52
N GLN A 86 6.08 25.91 -16.75
CA GLN A 86 5.29 26.19 -17.96
C GLN A 86 4.01 25.34 -18.04
N LEU A 87 4.09 24.06 -17.68
CA LEU A 87 2.95 23.12 -17.70
C LEU A 87 1.80 23.62 -16.83
N TYR A 88 2.12 24.18 -15.66
CA TYR A 88 1.12 24.61 -14.69
C TYR A 88 0.84 26.12 -14.71
N THR A 89 1.69 26.95 -15.32
CA THR A 89 1.46 28.41 -15.43
C THR A 89 0.46 28.77 -16.53
N SER A 90 0.29 27.93 -17.56
CA SER A 90 -0.48 28.27 -18.77
C SER A 90 -1.97 27.89 -18.78
N VAL A 91 -2.56 27.48 -17.65
CA VAL A 91 -3.98 27.06 -17.58
C VAL A 91 -4.90 28.07 -16.88
N ALA A 92 -4.39 29.23 -16.44
CA ALA A 92 -5.20 30.29 -15.83
C ALA A 92 -5.50 31.43 -16.82
N LEU A 93 -6.32 31.19 -17.85
CA LEU A 93 -6.98 32.28 -18.58
C LEU A 93 -8.30 32.64 -17.89
N PRO A 94 -8.66 33.93 -17.75
CA PRO A 94 -9.94 34.33 -17.17
C PRO A 94 -11.06 33.90 -18.12
N VAL A 95 -12.01 33.10 -17.62
CA VAL A 95 -13.15 32.63 -18.41
C VAL A 95 -14.09 33.80 -18.68
N SER A 96 -14.04 34.33 -19.90
CA SER A 96 -15.08 35.19 -20.46
C SER A 96 -16.33 34.36 -20.73
N SER A 97 -17.39 34.60 -19.97
CA SER A 97 -18.71 34.03 -20.22
C SER A 97 -19.24 34.44 -21.60
N SER A 98 -19.35 33.49 -22.54
CA SER A 98 -20.47 33.36 -23.50
C SER A 98 -20.29 32.16 -24.44
N THR A 99 -21.19 31.19 -24.27
CA THR A 99 -21.85 30.38 -25.31
C THR A 99 -21.01 29.52 -26.28
N VAL A 100 -21.19 28.20 -26.10
CA VAL A 100 -20.95 27.07 -27.02
C VAL A 100 -19.47 26.68 -27.19
N ASP A 101 -18.96 25.92 -26.21
CA ASP A 101 -17.74 25.14 -26.37
C ASP A 101 -18.07 23.80 -27.08
N PRO A 102 -17.53 23.52 -28.28
CA PRO A 102 -17.65 22.21 -28.94
C PRO A 102 -16.73 21.14 -28.33
N ARG A 103 -15.87 21.48 -27.37
CA ARG A 103 -15.07 20.51 -26.61
C ARG A 103 -15.91 19.98 -25.46
N ALA A 104 -16.37 18.74 -25.63
CA ALA A 104 -16.97 17.88 -24.63
C ALA A 104 -18.08 18.55 -23.81
N LYS A 105 -19.33 18.34 -24.23
CA LYS A 105 -20.48 18.33 -23.32
C LYS A 105 -20.02 17.70 -22.01
N LEU A 106 -20.26 18.35 -20.87
CA LEU A 106 -20.03 17.75 -19.56
C LEU A 106 -21.02 16.59 -19.40
N THR A 107 -20.74 15.49 -20.09
CA THR A 107 -21.40 14.23 -19.89
C THR A 107 -20.84 13.74 -18.57
N ARG A 108 -21.70 13.57 -17.58
CA ARG A 108 -21.37 12.94 -16.30
C ARG A 108 -20.95 11.51 -16.61
N HIS A 109 -19.70 11.30 -17.02
CA HIS A 109 -19.14 9.99 -17.34
C HIS A 109 -18.78 9.17 -16.09
N TYR A 110 -19.24 9.60 -14.91
CA TYR A 110 -19.05 8.89 -13.65
C TYR A 110 -20.32 8.94 -12.79
N THR A 111 -21.45 8.62 -13.40
CA THR A 111 -22.47 7.83 -12.71
C THR A 111 -22.57 6.48 -13.43
N GLU A 112 -21.42 5.90 -13.79
CA GLU A 112 -21.41 4.44 -13.84
C GLU A 112 -21.77 4.02 -12.42
N ASP A 113 -22.87 3.28 -12.28
CA ASP A 113 -23.20 2.60 -11.04
C ASP A 113 -21.92 1.87 -10.62
N ILE A 114 -21.26 2.37 -9.56
CA ILE A 114 -20.06 1.71 -9.05
C ILE A 114 -20.55 0.30 -8.70
N PRO A 115 -20.03 -0.74 -9.37
CA PRO A 115 -20.54 -2.08 -9.12
C PRO A 115 -20.34 -2.40 -7.65
N ASP A 116 -21.37 -2.95 -7.03
CA ASP A 116 -21.31 -3.35 -5.63
C ASP A 116 -20.14 -4.31 -5.45
N ILE A 117 -19.36 -4.06 -4.39
CA ILE A 117 -18.21 -4.90 -4.07
C ILE A 117 -18.74 -6.31 -3.77
N SER A 118 -18.37 -7.27 -4.60
CA SER A 118 -18.83 -8.64 -4.46
C SER A 118 -18.20 -9.31 -3.23
N LEU A 119 -18.93 -10.23 -2.60
CA LEU A 119 -18.40 -11.05 -1.50
C LEU A 119 -17.16 -11.85 -1.93
N TYR A 120 -17.07 -12.20 -3.20
CA TYR A 120 -15.88 -12.82 -3.77
C TYR A 120 -14.67 -11.87 -3.72
N GLU A 121 -14.83 -10.61 -4.09
CA GLU A 121 -13.77 -9.60 -4.01
C GLU A 121 -13.34 -9.34 -2.57
N ILE A 122 -14.29 -9.24 -1.63
CA ILE A 122 -13.99 -9.06 -0.20
C ILE A 122 -13.20 -10.26 0.31
N ARG A 123 -13.62 -11.49 -0.03
CA ARG A 123 -12.91 -12.71 0.33
C ARG A 123 -11.50 -12.76 -0.25
N MET A 124 -11.33 -12.36 -1.51
CA MET A 124 -10.01 -12.32 -2.15
C MET A 124 -9.12 -11.22 -1.55
N ALA A 125 -9.68 -10.06 -1.20
CA ALA A 125 -8.97 -8.97 -0.56
C ALA A 125 -8.47 -9.37 0.84
N LEU A 126 -9.34 -9.97 1.67
CA LEU A 126 -8.97 -10.49 2.99
C LEU A 126 -7.82 -11.51 2.89
N LYS A 127 -7.92 -12.46 1.96
CA LYS A 127 -6.88 -13.48 1.73
C LYS A 127 -5.54 -12.89 1.28
N GLN A 128 -5.56 -11.75 0.59
CA GLN A 128 -4.36 -11.07 0.09
C GLN A 128 -3.70 -10.15 1.11
N LEU A 129 -4.32 -9.91 2.28
CA LEU A 129 -3.71 -9.14 3.35
C LEU A 129 -2.39 -9.79 3.80
N LYS A 130 -1.39 -8.94 4.06
CA LYS A 130 -0.06 -9.39 4.50
C LYS A 130 -0.04 -9.55 6.01
N ASN A 131 0.48 -10.68 6.47
CA ASN A 131 0.66 -10.97 7.88
C ASN A 131 1.84 -10.18 8.48
N ASN A 132 1.87 -10.08 9.79
CA ASN A 132 2.85 -9.40 10.63
C ASN A 132 2.97 -7.90 10.30
N LYS A 133 1.85 -7.28 9.93
CA LYS A 133 1.74 -5.82 9.90
C LYS A 133 1.42 -5.32 11.30
N ALA A 134 1.97 -4.15 11.63
CA ALA A 134 1.61 -3.49 12.88
C ALA A 134 0.11 -3.15 12.84
N PRO A 135 -0.65 -3.45 13.90
CA PRO A 135 -2.05 -3.06 14.00
C PRO A 135 -2.19 -1.54 13.96
N GLY A 136 -3.37 -1.07 13.55
CA GLY A 136 -3.75 0.33 13.64
C GLY A 136 -3.98 0.77 15.09
N GLU A 137 -4.47 2.00 15.27
CA GLU A 137 -4.89 2.51 16.59
C GLU A 137 -6.05 1.70 17.19
N ASP A 138 -6.82 1.02 16.34
CA ASP A 138 -7.89 0.07 16.67
C ASP A 138 -7.38 -1.27 17.26
N GLY A 139 -6.08 -1.56 17.18
CA GLY A 139 -5.50 -2.82 17.65
C GLY A 139 -5.83 -4.04 16.76
N ILE A 140 -6.47 -3.85 15.62
CA ILE A 140 -6.92 -4.95 14.74
C ILE A 140 -5.77 -5.35 13.82
N THR A 141 -5.38 -6.63 13.85
CA THR A 141 -4.32 -7.16 12.98
C THR A 141 -4.88 -7.79 11.70
N SER A 142 -4.04 -7.88 10.66
CA SER A 142 -4.37 -8.58 9.42
C SER A 142 -4.82 -10.03 9.67
N GLU A 143 -4.19 -10.71 10.63
CA GLU A 143 -4.51 -12.09 11.01
C GLU A 143 -5.88 -12.18 11.66
N LEU A 144 -6.25 -11.19 12.48
CA LEU A 144 -7.55 -11.14 13.13
C LEU A 144 -8.67 -10.98 12.09
N LEU A 145 -8.46 -10.09 11.10
CA LEU A 145 -9.39 -9.91 9.98
C LEU A 145 -9.47 -11.15 9.10
N GLN A 146 -8.35 -11.81 8.81
CA GLN A 146 -8.33 -13.06 8.05
C GLN A 146 -9.00 -14.21 8.78
N ALA A 147 -8.83 -14.30 10.10
CA ALA A 147 -9.47 -15.30 10.96
C ALA A 147 -10.98 -15.05 11.10
N GLY A 148 -11.39 -13.78 11.14
CA GLY A 148 -12.80 -13.35 11.16
C GLY A 148 -13.57 -13.70 9.88
N GLY A 149 -12.87 -13.98 8.77
CA GLY A 149 -13.31 -14.75 7.61
C GLY A 149 -14.81 -14.72 7.27
N THR A 150 -15.46 -15.88 7.33
CA THR A 150 -16.86 -16.10 6.99
C THR A 150 -17.86 -15.36 7.88
N PRO A 151 -17.69 -15.27 9.22
CA PRO A 151 -18.56 -14.43 10.08
C PRO A 151 -18.66 -12.97 9.63
N VAL A 152 -17.54 -12.32 9.28
CA VAL A 152 -17.53 -10.94 8.78
C VAL A 152 -18.16 -10.82 7.39
N LEU A 153 -18.12 -11.90 6.59
CA LEU A 153 -18.77 -11.96 5.29
C LEU A 153 -20.28 -12.25 5.41
N LYS A 154 -20.73 -13.00 6.42
CA LYS A 154 -22.15 -13.23 6.70
C LYS A 154 -22.90 -11.95 7.06
N LEU A 155 -22.21 -11.05 7.76
CA LEU A 155 -22.62 -9.67 7.99
C LEU A 155 -23.02 -8.90 6.72
N LEU A 156 -22.56 -9.34 5.55
CA LEU A 156 -22.82 -8.76 4.24
C LEU A 156 -23.84 -9.59 3.42
N GLU A 157 -24.26 -10.76 3.90
CA GLU A 157 -25.21 -11.69 3.25
C GLU A 157 -26.59 -11.66 3.94
N TRP A 158 -27.22 -10.48 4.01
CA TRP A 158 -28.59 -10.32 4.51
C TRP A 158 -29.58 -10.09 3.37
N ASP A 159 -29.49 -10.94 2.33
CA ASP A 159 -30.33 -10.85 1.13
C ASP A 159 -31.82 -10.97 1.50
N GLY A 160 -32.59 -9.93 1.18
CA GLY A 160 -34.03 -9.87 1.46
C GLY A 160 -34.39 -9.53 2.90
N LEU A 161 -33.40 -9.21 3.75
CA LEU A 161 -33.59 -8.67 5.09
C LEU A 161 -33.20 -7.19 5.09
N GLY A 162 -33.84 -6.37 5.91
CA GLY A 162 -33.60 -4.93 5.95
C GLY A 162 -34.86 -4.10 5.76
N ILE A 163 -34.70 -2.81 5.49
CA ILE A 163 -35.79 -1.91 5.10
C ILE A 163 -35.88 -1.87 3.57
N ASN A 164 -37.01 -2.26 2.99
CA ASN A 164 -37.25 -2.15 1.56
C ASN A 164 -37.51 -0.68 1.16
N ILE A 165 -36.62 -0.15 0.33
CA ILE A 165 -36.78 1.15 -0.31
C ILE A 165 -36.71 0.93 -1.82
N ASN A 166 -37.86 1.13 -2.49
CA ASN A 166 -37.99 1.00 -3.95
C ASN A 166 -37.57 -0.37 -4.52
N GLY A 167 -37.71 -1.45 -3.75
CA GLY A 167 -37.35 -2.81 -4.18
C GLY A 167 -35.95 -3.25 -3.79
N GLU A 168 -35.14 -2.35 -3.19
CA GLU A 168 -33.85 -2.69 -2.62
C GLU A 168 -33.93 -2.73 -1.09
N TYR A 169 -33.33 -3.75 -0.48
CA TYR A 169 -33.30 -3.91 0.98
C TYR A 169 -32.05 -3.27 1.56
N ILE A 170 -32.24 -2.27 2.42
CA ILE A 170 -31.15 -1.60 3.15
C ILE A 170 -31.03 -2.24 4.53
N THR A 171 -29.92 -2.93 4.76
CA THR A 171 -29.71 -3.72 5.97
C THR A 171 -29.04 -2.94 7.12
N HIS A 172 -28.15 -2.01 6.77
CA HIS A 172 -27.39 -1.26 7.77
C HIS A 172 -27.01 0.13 7.26
N LEU A 173 -26.82 1.05 8.21
CA LEU A 173 -26.26 2.38 7.98
C LEU A 173 -24.95 2.50 8.76
N ARG A 174 -23.88 2.92 8.09
CA ARG A 174 -22.58 3.18 8.73
C ARG A 174 -22.29 4.69 8.74
N PHE A 175 -21.90 5.21 9.89
CA PHE A 175 -21.32 6.53 10.03
C PHE A 175 -20.04 6.46 10.87
N ALA A 176 -18.88 6.67 10.24
CA ALA A 176 -17.57 6.42 10.85
C ALA A 176 -17.51 5.02 11.48
N ASP A 177 -17.29 4.94 12.79
CA ASP A 177 -17.19 3.70 13.55
C ASP A 177 -18.55 3.16 14.01
N ASP A 178 -19.64 3.94 13.88
CA ASP A 178 -20.99 3.57 14.29
C ASP A 178 -21.72 2.82 13.17
N ILE A 179 -22.31 1.67 13.50
CA ILE A 179 -23.15 0.87 12.59
C ILE A 179 -24.53 0.69 13.21
N VAL A 180 -25.57 1.05 12.45
CA VAL A 180 -26.97 0.83 12.81
C VAL A 180 -27.53 -0.27 11.91
N VAL A 181 -27.99 -1.37 12.50
CA VAL A 181 -28.69 -2.47 11.79
C VAL A 181 -30.18 -2.17 11.80
N MET A 182 -30.85 -2.37 10.67
CA MET A 182 -32.26 -2.04 10.47
C MET A 182 -32.98 -3.21 9.79
N ALA A 183 -34.25 -3.45 10.15
CA ALA A 183 -35.09 -4.47 9.52
C ALA A 183 -36.56 -4.03 9.52
N GLU A 184 -37.37 -4.61 8.64
CA GLU A 184 -38.81 -4.39 8.57
C GLU A 184 -39.60 -5.00 9.74
N SER A 185 -39.12 -6.13 10.27
CA SER A 185 -39.75 -6.82 11.38
C SER A 185 -38.78 -7.06 12.53
N LEU A 186 -39.33 -7.20 13.74
CA LEU A 186 -38.54 -7.53 14.93
C LEU A 186 -37.95 -8.95 14.85
N GLU A 187 -38.63 -9.85 14.11
CA GLU A 187 -38.19 -11.22 13.89
C GLU A 187 -36.94 -11.25 12.99
N ASP A 188 -36.96 -10.48 11.90
CA ASP A 188 -35.81 -10.31 11.00
C ASP A 188 -34.63 -9.65 11.74
N LEU A 189 -34.91 -8.61 12.52
CA LEU A 189 -33.88 -7.96 13.36
C LEU A 189 -33.27 -8.95 14.36
N GLY A 190 -34.10 -9.82 14.94
CA GLY A 190 -33.66 -10.89 15.84
C GLY A 190 -32.72 -11.88 15.13
N ALA A 191 -33.10 -12.36 13.95
CA ALA A 191 -32.25 -13.25 13.15
C ALA A 191 -30.92 -12.59 12.75
N MET A 192 -30.96 -11.32 12.32
CA MET A 192 -29.76 -10.54 11.99
C MET A 192 -28.83 -10.36 13.21
N LEU A 193 -29.40 -10.18 14.42
CA LEU A 193 -28.63 -10.06 15.67
C LEU A 193 -28.09 -11.41 16.17
N GLU A 194 -28.79 -12.52 15.92
CA GLU A 194 -28.28 -13.86 16.25
C GLU A 194 -27.11 -14.26 15.35
N ASP A 195 -27.16 -13.92 14.06
CA ASP A 195 -26.06 -14.15 13.12
C ASP A 195 -24.79 -13.31 13.41
N LEU A 196 -24.94 -12.25 14.22
CA LEU A 196 -23.88 -11.35 14.65
C LEU A 196 -23.09 -11.83 15.88
N ASN A 197 -23.65 -12.74 16.69
CA ASN A 197 -23.05 -13.26 17.93
C ASN A 197 -22.25 -14.55 17.71
#